data_AF-A0A2A7UID6-F1
#
_entry.id   AF-A0A2A7UID6-F1
#
_cell.length_a   1.000
_cell.length_b   1.000
_cell.length_c   1.000
_cell.angle_alpha   90.00
_cell.angle_beta   90.00
_cell.angle_gamma   90.00
#
_symmetry.space_group_name_H-M   'P 1'
#
loop_
_entity.id
_entity.type
_entity.pdbx_description
1 polymer ?
#
loop_
_entity_poly.entity_id
_entity_poly.type
_entity_poly.pdbx_seq_one_letter_code
_entity_poly.pdbx_strand_id
1 'polypeptide(L)'
;MGSGSLQRLECGQASKIHDAKLVKLCRLYQGMDRLEELKTLAAQRREQSWWDERTDMLAPSFKVYLGLEAAAERLTVYRPDIISSLFQTQEYAEVLDRIYFHDDSPGERAQRMEVRRKRLGLINRSLSPLEVDLVLDEGVLRRIVGGARLMSRQLRHLADMPPNVSVRVLPDCAGYPMGKAVDAFTLLDFGANSGKANEPPVVYVESFAGSMHLETPRSVRAYREAFRRIQRVALDRSESKRLLRRVAKEYGP
;
A
#
# COMPACT_ATOMS: atom_id res chain seq x y z
N MET A 1 -4.65 -18.91 -27.29
CA MET A 1 -4.90 -18.28 -25.97
C MET A 1 -5.90 -17.17 -26.21
N GLY A 2 -6.78 -16.85 -25.24
CA GLY A 2 -7.66 -15.69 -25.40
C GLY A 2 -6.86 -14.39 -25.33
N SER A 3 -7.22 -13.40 -26.16
CA SER A 3 -6.53 -12.10 -26.28
C SER A 3 -6.34 -11.40 -24.91
N GLY A 4 -7.35 -11.41 -24.04
CA GLY A 4 -7.25 -10.83 -22.70
C GLY A 4 -6.30 -11.55 -21.74
N SER A 5 -6.04 -12.86 -21.94
CA SER A 5 -5.05 -13.59 -21.13
C SER A 5 -3.62 -13.26 -21.54
N LEU A 6 -3.40 -12.96 -22.82
CA LEU A 6 -2.10 -12.56 -23.35
C LEU A 6 -1.77 -11.13 -22.92
N GLN A 7 -2.74 -10.21 -23.04
CA GLN A 7 -2.59 -8.83 -22.61
C GLN A 7 -2.24 -8.72 -21.12
N ARG A 8 -2.91 -9.50 -20.25
CA ARG A 8 -2.57 -9.54 -18.81
C ARG A 8 -1.17 -10.04 -18.53
N LEU A 9 -0.68 -10.98 -19.33
CA LEU A 9 0.69 -11.51 -19.25
C LEU A 9 1.71 -10.46 -19.68
N GLU A 10 1.45 -9.76 -20.78
CA GLU A 10 2.29 -8.71 -21.35
C GLU A 10 2.34 -7.45 -20.48
N CYS A 11 1.24 -7.13 -19.79
CA CYS A 11 1.18 -6.05 -18.82
C CYS A 11 1.67 -6.44 -17.41
N GLY A 12 2.24 -7.63 -17.22
CA GLY A 12 2.76 -8.08 -15.92
C GLY A 12 1.70 -8.38 -14.85
N GLN A 13 0.42 -8.42 -15.23
CA GLN A 13 -0.76 -8.62 -14.36
C GLN A 13 -1.15 -10.10 -14.16
N ALA A 14 -0.28 -11.02 -14.58
CA ALA A 14 -0.47 -12.46 -14.38
C ALA A 14 0.24 -12.90 -13.10
N SER A 15 -0.53 -13.26 -12.07
CA SER A 15 -0.01 -13.79 -10.79
C SER A 15 0.66 -15.16 -10.96
N LYS A 16 0.19 -15.99 -11.90
CA LYS A 16 0.75 -17.33 -12.16
C LYS A 16 0.97 -17.59 -13.64
N ILE A 17 2.21 -17.86 -14.01
CA ILE A 17 2.58 -18.32 -15.35
C ILE A 17 2.90 -19.81 -15.26
N HIS A 18 2.04 -20.65 -15.83
CA HIS A 18 2.29 -22.09 -15.92
C HIS A 18 3.29 -22.41 -17.04
N ASP A 19 4.14 -23.41 -16.84
CA ASP A 19 5.11 -23.89 -17.84
C ASP A 19 4.48 -24.17 -19.21
N ALA A 20 3.29 -24.78 -19.22
CA ALA A 20 2.55 -25.02 -20.46
C ALA A 20 2.19 -23.72 -21.22
N LYS A 21 2.00 -22.61 -20.51
CA LYS A 21 1.80 -21.27 -21.10
C LYS A 21 3.12 -20.66 -21.55
N LEU A 22 4.22 -20.81 -20.79
CA LEU A 22 5.56 -20.36 -21.21
C LEU A 22 5.99 -21.05 -22.51
N VAL A 23 5.82 -22.37 -22.61
CA VAL A 23 6.10 -23.12 -23.84
C VAL A 23 5.28 -22.58 -25.01
N LYS A 24 4.00 -22.24 -24.79
CA LYS A 24 3.12 -21.72 -25.85
C LYS A 24 3.50 -20.28 -26.27
N LEU A 25 3.93 -19.45 -25.32
CA LEU A 25 4.42 -18.09 -25.58
C LEU A 25 5.78 -18.10 -26.28
N CYS A 26 6.73 -18.93 -25.82
CA CYS A 26 8.03 -19.12 -26.47
C CYS A 26 7.88 -19.64 -27.89
N ARG A 27 6.91 -20.54 -28.15
CA ARG A 27 6.59 -20.96 -29.53
C ARG A 27 5.99 -19.83 -30.38
N LEU A 28 5.13 -18.99 -29.78
CA LEU A 28 4.48 -17.89 -30.49
C LEU A 28 5.46 -16.76 -30.84
N TYR A 29 6.33 -16.40 -29.88
CA TYR A 29 7.33 -15.36 -30.01
C TYR A 29 8.69 -15.86 -30.51
N GLN A 30 8.77 -17.14 -30.92
CA GLN A 30 9.97 -17.78 -31.44
C GLN A 30 11.19 -17.73 -30.49
N GLY A 31 10.96 -17.69 -29.18
CA GLY A 31 11.99 -17.62 -28.13
C GLY A 31 12.15 -18.91 -27.34
N MET A 32 12.19 -20.06 -28.02
CA MET A 32 12.30 -21.39 -27.38
C MET A 32 13.67 -21.65 -26.73
N ASP A 33 14.71 -20.97 -27.21
CA ASP A 33 16.07 -20.94 -26.68
C ASP A 33 16.13 -20.40 -25.23
N ARG A 34 15.21 -19.50 -24.87
CA ARG A 34 15.13 -18.89 -23.54
C ARG A 34 14.14 -19.57 -22.58
N LEU A 35 13.56 -20.70 -22.97
CA LEU A 35 12.46 -21.32 -22.21
C LEU A 35 12.87 -21.73 -20.78
N GLU A 36 14.05 -22.33 -20.60
CA GLU A 36 14.52 -22.76 -19.28
C GLU A 36 14.93 -21.59 -18.37
N GLU A 37 15.50 -20.53 -18.95
CA GLU A 37 15.75 -19.25 -18.27
C GLU A 37 14.42 -18.63 -17.78
N LEU A 38 13.41 -18.57 -18.66
CA LEU A 38 12.09 -18.01 -18.35
C LEU A 38 11.32 -18.85 -17.30
N LYS A 39 11.43 -20.18 -17.34
CA LYS A 39 10.89 -21.07 -16.29
C LYS A 39 11.56 -20.79 -14.94
N THR A 40 12.89 -20.62 -14.94
CA THR A 40 13.65 -20.31 -13.73
C THR A 40 13.23 -18.97 -13.14
N LEU A 41 13.08 -17.93 -13.97
CA LEU A 41 12.58 -16.62 -13.56
C LEU A 41 11.12 -16.67 -13.06
N ALA A 42 10.27 -17.46 -13.70
CA ALA A 42 8.89 -17.68 -13.25
C ALA A 42 8.84 -18.41 -11.89
N ALA A 43 9.76 -19.35 -11.65
CA ALA A 43 9.91 -20.04 -10.36
C ALA A 43 10.44 -19.11 -9.25
N GLN A 44 11.42 -18.25 -9.54
CA GLN A 44 11.92 -17.25 -8.59
C GLN A 44 10.84 -16.22 -8.18
N ARG A 45 10.00 -15.78 -9.12
CA ARG A 45 8.82 -14.94 -8.80
C ARG A 45 7.85 -15.62 -7.84
N ARG A 46 7.81 -16.96 -7.86
CA ARG A 46 6.93 -17.78 -7.03
C ARG A 46 7.41 -17.83 -5.57
N GLU A 47 8.73 -17.85 -5.35
CA GLU A 47 9.32 -17.66 -4.01
C GLU A 47 9.12 -16.22 -3.49
N GLN A 48 8.96 -15.24 -4.39
CA GLN A 48 8.77 -13.83 -4.04
C GLN A 48 7.31 -13.40 -3.77
N SER A 49 6.31 -14.12 -4.30
CA SER A 49 4.89 -13.85 -4.02
C SER A 49 4.46 -14.48 -2.70
N TRP A 50 4.92 -13.89 -1.57
CA TRP A 50 4.57 -14.35 -0.22
C TRP A 50 3.06 -14.36 0.08
N TRP A 51 2.26 -13.75 -0.79
CA TRP A 51 0.80 -13.65 -0.75
C TRP A 51 0.06 -14.72 -1.58
N ASP A 52 0.69 -15.47 -2.49
CA ASP A 52 -0.10 -16.30 -3.44
C ASP A 52 -0.65 -17.62 -2.88
N GLU A 53 -0.02 -18.24 -1.87
CA GLU A 53 -0.40 -19.59 -1.41
C GLU A 53 -1.26 -19.62 -0.13
N ARG A 54 -1.39 -18.50 0.59
CA ARG A 54 -2.13 -18.43 1.87
C ARG A 54 -2.97 -17.18 2.05
N THR A 55 -3.52 -16.63 0.97
CA THR A 55 -4.33 -15.40 1.04
C THR A 55 -5.63 -15.43 0.21
N ASP A 56 -6.30 -16.59 0.13
CA ASP A 56 -7.54 -16.71 -0.67
C ASP A 56 -8.69 -15.82 -0.19
N MET A 57 -8.67 -15.40 1.07
CA MET A 57 -9.60 -14.42 1.66
C MET A 57 -9.33 -12.95 1.24
N LEU A 58 -8.24 -12.67 0.52
CA LEU A 58 -7.95 -11.32 0.02
C LEU A 58 -8.61 -11.07 -1.33
N ALA A 59 -9.20 -9.89 -1.47
CA ALA A 59 -9.75 -9.43 -2.74
C ALA A 59 -8.68 -9.48 -3.84
N PRO A 60 -9.02 -9.95 -5.07
CA PRO A 60 -8.04 -10.06 -6.15
C PRO A 60 -7.30 -8.75 -6.47
N SER A 61 -7.99 -7.61 -6.40
CA SER A 61 -7.38 -6.29 -6.60
C SER A 61 -6.37 -5.94 -5.51
N PHE A 62 -6.58 -6.38 -4.27
CA PHE A 62 -5.63 -6.17 -3.18
C PHE A 62 -4.37 -7.04 -3.34
N LYS A 63 -4.49 -8.27 -3.87
CA LYS A 63 -3.31 -9.10 -4.19
C LYS A 63 -2.40 -8.42 -5.22
N VAL A 64 -2.98 -7.74 -6.22
CA VAL A 64 -2.21 -6.93 -7.20
C VAL A 64 -1.47 -5.80 -6.49
N TYR A 65 -2.18 -5.07 -5.61
CA TYR A 65 -1.57 -4.01 -4.80
C TYR A 65 -0.39 -4.52 -3.96
N LEU A 66 -0.48 -5.71 -3.33
CA LEU A 66 0.62 -6.27 -2.54
C LEU A 66 1.88 -6.52 -3.38
N GLY A 67 1.72 -6.96 -4.63
CA GLY A 67 2.83 -7.11 -5.56
C GLY A 67 3.51 -5.78 -5.90
N LEU A 68 2.71 -4.75 -6.17
CA LEU A 68 3.21 -3.40 -6.43
C LEU A 68 3.88 -2.81 -5.18
N GLU A 69 3.29 -2.98 -3.99
CA GLU A 69 3.84 -2.49 -2.74
C GLU A 69 5.20 -3.13 -2.41
N ALA A 70 5.34 -4.44 -2.67
CA ALA A 70 6.61 -5.14 -2.48
C ALA A 70 7.73 -4.66 -3.43
N ALA A 71 7.35 -4.23 -4.63
CA ALA A 71 8.28 -3.71 -5.64
C ALA A 71 8.59 -2.21 -5.48
N ALA A 72 7.79 -1.46 -4.72
CA ALA A 72 7.95 -0.02 -4.57
C ALA A 72 9.26 0.35 -3.84
N GLU A 73 9.82 1.48 -4.26
CA GLU A 73 10.89 2.20 -3.56
C GLU A 73 10.34 3.36 -2.73
N ARG A 74 9.23 3.96 -3.17
CA ARG A 74 8.55 5.03 -2.43
C ARG A 74 7.03 4.88 -2.46
N LEU A 75 6.40 5.15 -1.32
CA LEU A 75 4.96 5.32 -1.20
C LEU A 75 4.63 6.78 -0.85
N THR A 76 3.64 7.32 -1.53
CA THR A 76 3.00 8.59 -1.18
C THR A 76 1.55 8.30 -0.81
N VAL A 77 1.20 8.45 0.47
CA VAL A 77 -0.07 8.00 1.03
C VAL A 77 -0.84 9.19 1.59
N TYR A 78 -2.09 9.34 1.16
CA TYR A 78 -3.03 10.31 1.73
C TYR A 78 -4.23 9.57 2.33
N ARG A 79 -4.49 9.81 3.61
CA ARG A 79 -5.63 9.22 4.34
C ARG A 79 -6.49 10.31 5.01
N PRO A 80 -7.60 10.72 4.37
CA PRO A 80 -8.59 11.61 4.99
C PRO A 80 -9.55 10.88 5.94
N ASP A 81 -9.52 9.54 5.94
CA ASP A 81 -10.61 8.70 6.43
C ASP A 81 -10.23 7.85 7.65
N ILE A 82 -9.14 7.10 7.54
CA ILE A 82 -8.67 6.13 8.54
C ILE A 82 -7.17 5.89 8.37
N ILE A 83 -6.48 5.58 9.47
CA ILE A 83 -5.05 5.25 9.43
C ILE A 83 -4.87 4.02 8.53
N SER A 84 -4.01 4.11 7.51
CA SER A 84 -3.77 2.98 6.60
C SER A 84 -3.19 1.78 7.34
N SER A 85 -3.59 0.58 6.90
CA SER A 85 -3.19 -0.72 7.47
C SER A 85 -1.69 -0.89 7.70
N LEU A 86 -0.85 -0.23 6.92
CA LEU A 86 0.61 -0.28 7.04
C LEU A 86 1.14 0.46 8.29
N PHE A 87 0.36 1.38 8.87
CA PHE A 87 0.77 2.27 9.96
C PHE A 87 -0.04 2.05 11.25
N GLN A 88 -0.81 0.96 11.31
CA GLN A 88 -1.61 0.60 12.46
C GLN A 88 -0.82 -0.28 13.44
N THR A 89 -1.03 -0.10 14.74
CA THR A 89 -0.64 -1.10 15.74
C THR A 89 -1.52 -2.33 15.60
N GLN A 90 -1.05 -3.45 16.14
CA GLN A 90 -1.79 -4.70 16.10
C GLN A 90 -3.19 -4.56 16.70
N GLU A 91 -3.33 -3.91 17.86
CA GLU A 91 -4.63 -3.80 18.53
C GLU A 91 -5.60 -2.91 17.74
N TYR A 92 -5.09 -1.84 17.10
CA TYR A 92 -5.91 -1.00 16.23
C TYR A 92 -6.44 -1.79 15.03
N ALA A 93 -5.56 -2.57 14.39
CA ALA A 93 -5.94 -3.44 13.28
C ALA A 93 -6.95 -4.52 13.69
N GLU A 94 -6.75 -5.17 14.84
CA GLU A 94 -7.66 -6.21 15.34
C GLU A 94 -9.08 -5.71 15.62
N VAL A 95 -9.23 -4.46 16.11
CA VAL A 95 -10.56 -3.88 16.33
C VAL A 95 -11.27 -3.65 15.00
N LEU A 96 -10.59 -3.06 14.02
CA LEU A 96 -11.18 -2.79 12.71
C LEU A 96 -11.51 -4.08 11.96
N ASP A 97 -10.60 -5.05 11.98
CA ASP A 97 -10.80 -6.32 11.28
C ASP A 97 -11.97 -7.10 11.89
N ARG A 98 -12.20 -7.04 13.21
CA ARG A 98 -13.40 -7.63 13.84
C ARG A 98 -14.71 -6.99 13.38
N ILE A 99 -14.70 -5.69 13.08
CA ILE A 99 -15.90 -4.97 12.64
C ILE A 99 -16.15 -5.22 11.15
N TYR A 100 -15.12 -5.07 10.32
CA TYR A 100 -15.26 -5.12 8.87
C TYR A 100 -15.30 -6.56 8.34
N PHE A 101 -14.49 -7.46 8.91
CA PHE A 101 -14.44 -8.87 8.57
C PHE A 101 -15.08 -9.73 9.67
N HIS A 102 -16.27 -9.34 10.12
CA HIS A 102 -16.98 -10.02 11.21
C HIS A 102 -17.29 -11.49 10.92
N ASP A 103 -17.45 -11.86 9.65
CA ASP A 103 -17.71 -13.23 9.18
C ASP A 103 -16.45 -14.09 9.03
N ASP A 104 -15.25 -13.49 9.11
CA ASP A 104 -14.00 -14.25 8.96
C ASP A 104 -13.86 -15.31 10.06
N SER A 105 -13.33 -16.46 9.70
CA SER A 105 -12.87 -17.46 10.65
C SER A 105 -11.64 -16.97 11.44
N PRO A 106 -11.32 -17.59 12.60
CA PRO A 106 -10.06 -17.30 13.31
C PRO A 106 -8.81 -17.48 12.44
N GLY A 107 -8.83 -18.44 11.51
CA GLY A 107 -7.73 -18.69 10.59
C GLY A 107 -7.54 -17.54 9.59
N GLU A 108 -8.62 -17.02 9.01
CA GLU A 108 -8.57 -15.90 8.06
C GLU A 108 -8.09 -14.61 8.75
N ARG A 109 -8.57 -14.33 9.96
CA ARG A 109 -8.07 -13.20 10.77
C ARG A 109 -6.57 -13.31 11.04
N ALA A 110 -6.09 -14.50 11.42
CA ALA A 110 -4.67 -14.73 11.64
C ALA A 110 -3.84 -14.53 10.36
N GLN A 111 -4.37 -14.97 9.20
CA GLN A 111 -3.72 -14.74 7.91
C GLN A 111 -3.68 -13.24 7.54
N ARG A 112 -4.74 -12.46 7.80
CA ARG A 112 -4.71 -10.99 7.60
C ARG A 112 -3.66 -10.30 8.46
N MET A 113 -3.51 -10.72 9.72
CA MET A 113 -2.46 -10.20 10.60
C MET A 113 -1.06 -10.54 10.06
N GLU A 114 -0.85 -11.76 9.57
CA GLU A 114 0.42 -12.16 8.97
C GLU A 114 0.75 -11.36 7.70
N VAL A 115 -0.26 -11.11 6.84
CA VAL A 115 -0.12 -10.22 5.67
C VAL A 115 0.33 -8.84 6.11
N ARG A 116 -0.32 -8.25 7.13
CA ARG A 116 0.04 -6.92 7.65
C ARG A 116 1.47 -6.88 8.20
N ARG A 117 1.88 -7.92 8.95
CA ARG A 117 3.25 -8.05 9.49
C ARG A 117 4.30 -8.11 8.39
N LYS A 118 4.05 -8.87 7.32
CA LYS A 118 4.96 -8.96 6.17
C LYS A 118 5.09 -7.62 5.45
N ARG A 119 4.00 -6.88 5.27
CA ARG A 119 4.01 -5.53 4.69
C ARG A 119 4.81 -4.54 5.53
N LEU A 120 4.66 -4.58 6.87
CA LEU A 120 5.46 -3.76 7.78
C LEU A 120 6.97 -4.06 7.65
N GLY A 121 7.33 -5.30 7.32
CA GLY A 121 8.71 -5.69 7.01
C GLY A 121 9.33 -4.91 5.84
N LEU A 122 8.54 -4.41 4.89
CA LEU A 122 9.02 -3.60 3.77
C LEU A 122 9.55 -2.23 4.21
N ILE A 123 8.93 -1.62 5.24
CA ILE A 123 9.39 -0.35 5.83
C ILE A 123 10.74 -0.53 6.52
N ASN A 124 10.94 -1.68 7.18
CA ASN A 124 12.08 -1.93 8.05
C ASN A 124 13.22 -2.74 7.38
N ARG A 125 13.16 -2.95 6.07
CA ARG A 125 14.20 -3.73 5.36
C ARG A 125 15.54 -2.98 5.35
N SER A 126 16.63 -3.68 5.64
CA SER A 126 17.97 -3.07 5.76
C SER A 126 18.53 -2.56 4.43
N LEU A 127 18.21 -3.22 3.32
CA LEU A 127 18.63 -2.83 1.98
C LEU A 127 17.50 -2.07 1.27
N SER A 128 17.77 -0.84 0.85
CA SER A 128 16.82 0.04 0.15
C SER A 128 15.47 0.17 0.88
N PRO A 129 15.42 0.61 2.14
CA PRO A 129 14.17 0.72 2.91
C PRO A 129 13.09 1.47 2.13
N LEU A 130 11.83 1.05 2.28
CA LEU A 130 10.72 1.70 1.62
C LEU A 130 10.56 3.13 2.15
N GLU A 131 10.71 4.12 1.27
CA GLU A 131 10.50 5.53 1.63
C GLU A 131 9.01 5.85 1.64
N VAL A 132 8.50 6.51 2.68
CA VAL A 132 7.07 6.77 2.82
C VAL A 132 6.81 8.23 3.16
N ASP A 133 5.94 8.86 2.39
CA ASP A 133 5.34 10.16 2.69
C ASP A 133 3.85 9.97 3.00
N LEU A 134 3.48 10.06 4.28
CA LEU A 134 2.12 9.91 4.78
C LEU A 134 1.56 11.28 5.19
N VAL A 135 0.38 11.63 4.67
CA VAL A 135 -0.44 12.73 5.18
C VAL A 135 -1.77 12.17 5.70
N LEU A 136 -2.09 12.50 6.95
CA LEU A 136 -3.36 12.19 7.62
C LEU A 136 -4.16 13.47 7.81
N ASP A 137 -5.48 13.43 7.63
CA ASP A 137 -6.32 14.54 8.09
C ASP A 137 -6.40 14.55 9.63
N GLU A 138 -6.44 15.73 10.24
CA GLU A 138 -6.47 15.88 11.70
C GLU A 138 -7.68 15.17 12.34
N GLY A 139 -8.84 15.19 11.67
CA GLY A 139 -10.03 14.47 12.12
C GLY A 139 -9.82 12.97 12.34
N VAL A 140 -8.89 12.33 11.60
CA VAL A 140 -8.55 10.90 11.78
C VAL A 140 -7.97 10.65 13.17
N LEU A 141 -7.27 11.62 13.76
CA LEU A 141 -6.67 11.48 15.08
C LEU A 141 -7.71 11.38 16.19
N ARG A 142 -8.93 11.90 15.93
CA ARG A 142 -10.01 12.01 16.91
C ARG A 142 -11.15 11.01 16.71
N ARG A 143 -11.16 10.31 15.57
CA ARG A 143 -12.14 9.24 15.28
C ARG A 143 -11.75 7.96 16.02
N ILE A 144 -12.47 7.67 17.10
CA ILE A 144 -12.10 6.59 18.03
C ILE A 144 -12.24 5.21 17.37
N VAL A 145 -11.18 4.41 17.49
CA VAL A 145 -11.18 2.98 17.20
C VAL A 145 -10.88 2.23 18.50
N GLY A 146 -11.82 1.38 18.93
CA GLY A 146 -11.73 0.66 20.20
C GLY A 146 -11.93 1.59 21.39
N GLY A 147 -10.84 2.03 22.03
CA GLY A 147 -10.92 2.87 23.23
C GLY A 147 -9.73 3.80 23.40
N ALA A 148 -9.82 4.70 24.38
CA ALA A 148 -8.87 5.80 24.57
C ALA A 148 -7.41 5.33 24.72
N ARG A 149 -7.15 4.32 25.57
CA ARG A 149 -5.79 3.77 25.75
C ARG A 149 -5.18 3.24 24.44
N LEU A 150 -6.00 2.60 23.60
CA LEU A 150 -5.57 2.08 22.30
C LEU A 150 -5.23 3.24 21.35
N MET A 151 -6.12 4.23 21.25
CA MET A 151 -5.87 5.45 20.47
C MET A 151 -4.59 6.16 20.90
N SER A 152 -4.33 6.29 22.21
CA SER A 152 -3.08 6.85 22.72
C SER A 152 -1.85 6.09 22.22
N ARG A 153 -1.88 4.74 22.25
CA ARG A 153 -0.79 3.90 21.74
C ARG A 153 -0.61 4.05 20.23
N GLN A 154 -1.70 4.03 19.45
CA GLN A 154 -1.67 4.21 18.00
C GLN A 154 -1.04 5.55 17.59
N LEU A 155 -1.44 6.65 18.24
CA LEU A 155 -0.91 7.97 17.92
C LEU A 155 0.55 8.13 18.34
N ARG A 156 0.97 7.53 19.46
CA ARG A 156 2.39 7.46 19.84
C ARG A 156 3.20 6.64 18.83
N HIS A 157 2.66 5.53 18.35
CA HIS A 157 3.29 4.71 17.30
C HIS A 157 3.54 5.53 16.03
N LEU A 158 2.54 6.26 15.53
CA LEU A 158 2.72 7.17 14.39
C LEU A 158 3.79 8.25 14.63
N ALA A 159 3.85 8.80 15.84
CA ALA A 159 4.85 9.80 16.21
C ALA A 159 6.29 9.24 16.30
N ASP A 160 6.43 7.92 16.39
CA ASP A 160 7.69 7.19 16.57
C ASP A 160 8.08 6.35 15.35
N MET A 161 7.44 6.60 14.22
CA MET A 161 7.80 5.96 12.96
C MET A 161 9.25 6.23 12.56
N PRO A 162 9.90 5.27 11.87
CA PRO A 162 11.32 5.37 11.54
C PRO A 162 11.61 6.53 10.57
N PRO A 163 12.88 6.96 10.43
CA PRO A 163 13.25 8.14 9.65
C PRO A 163 12.83 8.11 8.18
N ASN A 164 12.74 6.93 7.56
CA ASN A 164 12.25 6.72 6.19
C ASN A 164 10.72 6.90 6.03
N VAL A 165 9.99 7.14 7.13
CA VAL A 165 8.55 7.40 7.13
C VAL A 165 8.28 8.83 7.59
N SER A 166 7.87 9.70 6.67
CA SER A 166 7.41 11.06 6.97
C SER A 166 5.91 11.06 7.27
N VAL A 167 5.55 11.15 8.54
CA VAL A 167 4.16 11.35 8.95
C VAL A 167 3.87 12.85 9.11
N ARG A 168 2.89 13.34 8.36
CA ARG A 168 2.37 14.71 8.47
C ARG A 168 0.87 14.72 8.73
N VAL A 169 0.39 15.78 9.36
CA VAL A 169 -1.03 16.01 9.63
C VAL A 169 -1.50 17.22 8.83
N LEU A 170 -2.56 17.07 8.04
CA LEU A 170 -3.30 18.18 7.45
C LEU A 170 -4.24 18.74 8.52
N PRO A 171 -3.98 19.96 9.05
CA PRO A 171 -4.80 20.52 10.11
C PRO A 171 -6.16 20.97 9.58
N ASP A 172 -7.20 20.92 10.41
CA ASP A 172 -8.57 21.27 9.98
C ASP A 172 -8.67 22.71 9.44
N CYS A 173 -7.83 23.63 9.98
CA CYS A 173 -7.77 25.02 9.53
C CYS A 173 -7.22 25.21 8.11
N ALA A 174 -6.60 24.19 7.50
CA ALA A 174 -6.15 24.23 6.11
C ALA A 174 -7.30 24.11 5.10
N GLY A 175 -8.49 23.68 5.55
CA GLY A 175 -9.65 23.47 4.68
C GLY A 175 -9.39 22.40 3.62
N TYR A 176 -9.88 22.63 2.39
CA TYR A 176 -9.69 21.72 1.25
C TYR A 176 -8.69 22.31 0.24
N PRO A 177 -7.41 21.89 0.24
CA PRO A 177 -6.36 22.53 -0.59
C PRO A 177 -6.59 22.39 -2.10
N MET A 178 -7.44 21.43 -2.49
CA MET A 178 -7.83 21.19 -3.88
C MET A 178 -9.16 21.85 -4.26
N GLY A 179 -9.82 22.57 -3.35
CA GLY A 179 -11.18 23.08 -3.54
C GLY A 179 -12.25 21.97 -3.59
N LYS A 180 -11.87 20.73 -3.28
CA LYS A 180 -12.74 19.55 -3.24
C LYS A 180 -12.11 18.47 -2.35
N ALA A 181 -12.93 17.52 -1.91
CA ALA A 181 -12.45 16.31 -1.27
C ALA A 181 -11.59 15.49 -2.24
N VAL A 182 -10.55 14.85 -1.71
CA VAL A 182 -9.67 13.92 -2.42
C VAL A 182 -9.83 12.56 -1.74
N ASP A 183 -10.09 11.51 -2.52
CA ASP A 183 -10.23 10.15 -1.97
C ASP A 183 -8.93 9.67 -1.34
N ALA A 184 -9.02 8.68 -0.44
CA ALA A 184 -7.83 8.00 0.08
C ALA A 184 -7.06 7.33 -1.07
N PHE A 185 -5.74 7.53 -1.13
CA PHE A 185 -4.91 6.92 -2.16
C PHE A 185 -3.49 6.62 -1.67
N THR A 186 -2.87 5.68 -2.36
CA THR A 186 -1.43 5.37 -2.28
C THR A 186 -0.84 5.45 -3.68
N LEU A 187 0.13 6.33 -3.89
CA LEU A 187 0.95 6.37 -5.11
C LEU A 187 2.22 5.57 -4.86
N LEU A 188 2.51 4.63 -5.76
CA LEU A 188 3.66 3.74 -5.72
C LEU A 188 4.68 4.16 -6.79
N ASP A 189 5.91 4.36 -6.35
CA ASP A 189 7.06 4.72 -7.17
C ASP A 189 8.10 3.59 -7.12
N PHE A 190 8.56 3.12 -8.28
CA PHE A 190 9.41 1.92 -8.42
C PHE A 190 10.91 2.22 -8.66
N GLY A 191 11.29 3.51 -8.65
CA GLY A 191 12.68 3.94 -8.82
C GLY A 191 13.28 3.74 -10.20
N ALA A 192 14.51 4.24 -10.38
CA ALA A 192 15.32 4.08 -11.59
C ALA A 192 16.45 3.06 -11.46
N ASN A 193 16.65 2.50 -10.25
CA ASN A 193 17.82 1.70 -9.91
C ASN A 193 17.64 0.20 -10.18
N SER A 194 16.50 -0.22 -10.76
CA SER A 194 16.16 -1.63 -10.97
C SER A 194 16.73 -2.24 -12.26
N GLY A 195 17.55 -1.50 -13.03
CA GLY A 195 18.19 -1.99 -14.26
C GLY A 195 17.19 -2.41 -15.37
N LYS A 196 15.90 -2.14 -15.16
CA LYS A 196 14.78 -2.34 -16.08
C LYS A 196 14.26 -0.97 -16.50
N ALA A 197 13.60 -0.89 -17.66
CA ALA A 197 12.85 0.31 -18.01
C ALA A 197 11.95 0.69 -16.82
N ASN A 198 12.08 1.93 -16.33
CA ASN A 198 11.39 2.41 -15.13
C ASN A 198 9.91 2.00 -15.18
N GLU A 199 9.48 1.10 -14.29
CA GLU A 199 8.07 0.73 -14.21
C GLU A 199 7.26 2.02 -13.94
N PRO A 200 6.18 2.27 -14.69
CA PRO A 200 5.42 3.49 -14.53
C PRO A 200 4.81 3.53 -13.12
N PRO A 201 4.80 4.70 -12.46
CA PRO A 201 4.17 4.85 -11.15
C PRO A 201 2.68 4.50 -11.22
N VAL A 202 2.18 3.86 -10.16
CA VAL A 202 0.77 3.45 -10.06
C VAL A 202 0.10 4.22 -8.93
N VAL A 203 -1.12 4.69 -9.16
CA VAL A 203 -1.98 5.19 -8.07
C VAL A 203 -3.00 4.12 -7.73
N TYR A 204 -2.99 3.69 -6.47
CA TYR A 204 -3.98 2.82 -5.88
C TYR A 204 -5.01 3.66 -5.13
N VAL A 205 -6.28 3.53 -5.51
CA VAL A 205 -7.41 4.23 -4.87
C VAL A 205 -8.33 3.18 -4.27
N GLU A 206 -8.54 3.26 -2.96
CA GLU A 206 -9.49 2.39 -2.25
C GLU A 206 -10.87 3.04 -2.22
N SER A 207 -11.89 2.23 -2.49
CA SER A 207 -13.30 2.57 -2.35
C SER A 207 -13.99 1.49 -1.54
N PHE A 208 -15.18 1.79 -1.02
CA PHE A 208 -15.94 0.82 -0.23
C PHE A 208 -16.25 -0.47 -0.99
N ALA A 209 -16.57 -0.36 -2.29
CA ALA A 209 -16.96 -1.50 -3.13
C ALA A 209 -15.78 -2.18 -3.85
N GLY A 210 -14.56 -1.65 -3.73
CA GLY A 210 -13.41 -2.15 -4.49
C GLY A 210 -12.27 -1.16 -4.58
N SER A 211 -11.36 -1.37 -5.53
CA SER A 211 -10.20 -0.49 -5.70
C SER A 211 -9.84 -0.32 -7.16
N MET A 212 -9.13 0.77 -7.45
CA MET A 212 -8.66 1.13 -8.78
C MET A 212 -7.14 1.24 -8.80
N HIS A 213 -6.54 0.81 -9.91
CA HIS A 213 -5.13 0.99 -10.22
C HIS A 213 -5.03 1.92 -11.43
N LEU A 214 -4.46 3.11 -11.23
CA LEU A 214 -4.38 4.15 -12.26
C LEU A 214 -2.92 4.37 -12.66
N GLU A 215 -2.60 4.03 -13.91
CA GLU A 215 -1.23 4.02 -14.42
C GLU A 215 -0.99 5.09 -15.50
N THR A 216 -2.07 5.75 -15.97
CA THR A 216 -1.93 6.73 -17.04
C THR A 216 -1.11 7.94 -16.58
N PRO A 217 -0.24 8.51 -17.43
CA PRO A 217 0.54 9.70 -17.06
C PRO A 217 -0.35 10.87 -16.60
N ARG A 218 -1.56 10.99 -17.15
CA ARG A 218 -2.54 12.01 -16.75
C ARG A 218 -3.05 11.80 -15.32
N SER A 219 -3.47 10.59 -14.97
CA SER A 219 -3.96 10.27 -13.63
C SER A 219 -2.86 10.43 -12.58
N VAL A 220 -1.66 9.87 -12.83
CA VAL A 220 -0.51 9.99 -11.93
C VAL A 220 -0.17 11.46 -11.65
N ARG A 221 -0.10 12.29 -12.71
CA ARG A 221 0.19 13.73 -12.54
C ARG A 221 -0.84 14.43 -11.68
N ALA A 222 -2.13 14.13 -11.85
CA ALA A 222 -3.20 14.72 -11.07
C ALA A 222 -3.08 14.39 -9.58
N TYR A 223 -2.83 13.13 -9.23
CA TYR A 223 -2.64 12.71 -7.82
C TYR A 223 -1.35 13.27 -7.21
N ARG A 224 -0.25 13.35 -7.97
CA ARG A 224 0.98 14.03 -7.50
C ARG A 224 0.77 15.51 -7.24
N GLU A 225 -0.01 16.19 -8.07
CA GLU A 225 -0.35 17.60 -7.84
C GLU A 225 -1.20 17.76 -6.58
N ALA A 226 -2.21 16.89 -6.42
CA ALA A 226 -3.07 16.88 -5.24
C ALA A 226 -2.25 16.68 -3.96
N PHE A 227 -1.39 15.65 -3.91
CA PHE A 227 -0.52 15.41 -2.77
C PHE A 227 0.40 16.59 -2.47
N ARG A 228 1.03 17.18 -3.50
CA ARG A 228 1.91 18.36 -3.32
C ARG A 228 1.15 19.55 -2.73
N ARG A 229 -0.08 19.81 -3.17
CA ARG A 229 -0.90 20.90 -2.61
C ARG A 229 -1.29 20.63 -1.17
N ILE A 230 -1.72 19.42 -0.85
CA ILE A 230 -2.03 18.99 0.52
C ILE A 230 -0.79 19.11 1.41
N GLN A 231 0.35 18.57 0.98
CA GLN A 231 1.59 18.53 1.75
C GLN A 231 2.17 19.92 2.05
N ARG A 232 1.91 20.92 1.18
CA ARG A 232 2.37 22.32 1.39
C ARG A 232 1.67 23.01 2.56
N VAL A 233 0.44 22.64 2.86
CA VAL A 233 -0.37 23.25 3.93
C VAL A 233 -0.59 22.30 5.11
N ALA A 234 -0.10 21.06 5.01
CA ALA A 234 0.05 20.17 6.14
C ALA A 234 1.16 20.68 7.08
N LEU A 235 1.02 20.36 8.36
CA LEU A 235 2.05 20.59 9.37
C LEU A 235 3.36 19.90 8.96
N ASP A 236 4.50 20.48 9.33
CA ASP A 236 5.78 19.83 9.10
C ASP A 236 5.93 18.55 9.96
N ARG A 237 7.01 17.78 9.76
CA ARG A 237 7.23 16.51 10.49
C ARG A 237 7.30 16.72 12.01
N SER A 238 7.90 17.83 12.45
CA SER A 238 8.12 18.14 13.86
C SER A 238 6.82 18.61 14.53
N GLU A 239 6.08 19.48 13.88
CA GLU A 239 4.76 19.96 14.28
C GLU A 239 3.75 18.81 14.34
N SER A 240 3.72 17.97 13.30
CA SER A 240 2.87 16.79 13.23
C SER A 240 3.19 15.81 14.37
N LYS A 241 4.48 15.56 14.64
CA LYS A 241 4.90 14.75 15.80
C LYS A 241 4.42 15.35 17.12
N ARG A 242 4.52 16.68 17.31
CA ARG A 242 4.01 17.35 18.51
C ARG A 242 2.48 17.22 18.63
N LEU A 243 1.74 17.38 17.54
CA LEU A 243 0.28 17.23 17.52
C LEU A 243 -0.13 15.79 17.86
N LEU A 244 0.47 14.79 17.21
CA LEU A 244 0.21 13.37 17.49
C LEU A 244 0.45 13.05 18.97
N ARG A 245 1.56 13.51 19.55
CA ARG A 245 1.86 13.31 20.98
C ARG A 245 0.89 14.05 21.90
N ARG A 246 0.41 15.24 21.51
CA ARG A 246 -0.59 16.01 22.27
C ARG A 246 -1.93 15.28 22.29
N VAL A 247 -2.46 14.92 21.13
CA VAL A 247 -3.73 14.19 21.02
C VAL A 247 -3.63 12.82 21.71
N ALA A 248 -2.48 12.14 21.61
CA ALA A 248 -2.26 10.90 22.36
C ALA A 248 -2.37 11.08 23.89
N LYS A 249 -2.00 12.24 24.44
CA LYS A 249 -2.16 12.54 25.87
C LYS A 249 -3.62 12.81 26.23
N GLU A 250 -4.40 13.42 25.34
CA GLU A 250 -5.84 13.66 25.57
C GLU A 250 -6.63 12.35 25.72
N TYR A 251 -6.13 11.25 25.15
CA TYR A 251 -6.69 9.90 25.29
C TYR A 251 -6.20 9.12 26.52
N GLY A 252 -5.35 9.71 27.36
CA GLY A 252 -4.91 9.12 28.62
C GLY A 252 -5.19 10.07 29.79
N PRO A 253 -5.42 9.56 31.01
CA PRO A 253 -5.20 10.35 32.22
C PRO A 253 -3.71 10.66 32.42
#